data_AF-A0A023GK85-F1
#
_entry.id   AF-A0A023GK85-F1
#
_cell.length_a   1.000
_cell.length_b   1.000
_cell.length_c   1.000
_cell.angle_alpha   90.00
_cell.angle_beta   90.00
_cell.angle_gamma   90.00
#
_symmetry.space_group_name_H-M   'P 1'
#
loop_
_entity.id
_entity.type
_entity.pdbx_description
1 polymer ?
#
loop_
_entity_poly.entity_id
_entity_poly.type
_entity_poly.pdbx_seq_one_letter_code
_entity_poly.pdbx_strand_id
1 'polypeptide(L)'
;MGTARYDRAITVFSPDGHLFQVEYAQEAVKKGSTAVGIKGANIVVLAVEKKSVAKLQEERTVRKICLLDDHVVMAFAGLTADARILIDRARVECQSHKLTVEDPVTLEYITRYIAQLKQRYTQSNGRRPFGISALIAGFDFDGTPRLFQTDPSGVYHEWKANATGRNAKTVREYLEKNYSADKIETDEGAVKLAIRALLEVIQGHNLEVAVMERGRPLKMLESKEIEKYVEEIEKEKEDEAEKKKQKK
;
A
#
# COMPACT_ATOMS: atom_id res chain seq x y z
N MET A 1 7.50 21.62 31.00
CA MET A 1 6.65 20.51 31.47
C MET A 1 6.90 19.33 30.55
N GLY A 2 7.33 18.18 31.09
CA GLY A 2 7.78 17.05 30.27
C GLY A 2 6.67 16.41 29.44
N THR A 3 7.00 16.02 28.21
CA THR A 3 6.15 15.33 27.22
C THR A 3 5.49 14.05 27.75
N ALA A 4 6.10 13.40 28.75
CA ALA A 4 5.70 12.11 29.33
C ALA A 4 4.36 12.06 30.10
N ARG A 5 3.57 13.16 30.14
CA ARG A 5 2.26 13.18 30.81
C ARG A 5 1.09 12.99 29.84
N TYR A 6 1.25 13.37 28.58
CA TYR A 6 0.16 13.42 27.58
C TYR A 6 0.17 12.21 26.62
N ASP A 7 1.19 11.35 26.71
CA ASP A 7 1.34 10.16 25.87
C ASP A 7 0.71 8.89 26.47
N ARG A 8 0.33 8.90 27.75
CA ARG A 8 -0.22 7.70 28.45
C ARG A 8 -1.66 7.35 28.07
N ALA A 9 -2.45 8.33 27.65
CA ALA A 9 -3.86 8.16 27.32
C ALA A 9 -4.10 8.49 25.85
N ILE A 10 -4.88 7.64 25.17
CA ILE A 10 -5.10 7.75 23.72
C ILE A 10 -5.90 9.01 23.34
N THR A 11 -6.86 9.40 24.19
CA THR A 11 -7.81 10.49 23.94
C THR A 11 -7.37 11.83 24.52
N VAL A 12 -6.11 11.94 24.98
CA VAL A 12 -5.59 13.16 25.62
C VAL A 12 -4.74 13.94 24.63
N PHE A 13 -5.14 15.19 24.39
CA PHE A 13 -4.39 16.13 23.58
C PHE A 13 -3.20 16.70 24.36
N SER A 14 -2.08 16.90 23.69
CA SER A 14 -0.99 17.72 24.19
C SER A 14 -1.40 19.20 24.25
N PRO A 15 -0.68 20.05 24.99
CA PRO A 15 -0.92 21.51 25.00
C PRO A 15 -0.87 22.14 23.60
N ASP A 16 -0.09 21.54 22.69
CA ASP A 16 0.06 21.98 21.31
C ASP A 16 -1.02 21.42 20.37
N GLY A 17 -1.97 20.62 20.89
CA GLY A 17 -3.08 20.04 20.12
C GLY A 17 -2.75 18.71 19.42
N HIS A 18 -1.65 18.05 19.78
CA HIS A 18 -1.22 16.79 19.18
C HIS A 18 -1.78 15.57 19.91
N LEU A 19 -1.99 14.47 19.17
CA LEU A 19 -2.31 13.15 19.72
C LEU A 19 -1.12 12.22 19.54
N PHE A 20 -0.26 12.15 20.56
CA PHE A 20 1.00 11.39 20.48
C PHE A 20 0.82 9.91 20.16
N GLN A 21 -0.27 9.27 20.61
CA GLN A 21 -0.54 7.86 20.29
C GLN A 21 -0.76 7.61 18.79
N VAL A 22 -1.32 8.59 18.06
CA VAL A 22 -1.46 8.52 16.60
C VAL A 22 -0.12 8.73 15.92
N GLU A 23 0.70 9.67 16.41
CA GLU A 23 2.05 9.91 15.90
C GLU A 23 2.95 8.68 16.08
N TYR A 24 2.87 8.01 17.23
CA TYR A 24 3.60 6.75 17.48
C TYR A 24 3.13 5.64 16.55
N ALA A 25 1.83 5.54 16.26
CA ALA A 25 1.31 4.60 15.29
C ALA A 25 1.85 4.90 13.88
N GLN A 26 1.98 6.18 13.49
CA GLN A 26 2.62 6.56 12.23
C GLN A 26 4.12 6.21 12.21
N GLU A 27 4.83 6.34 13.33
CA GLU A 27 6.23 5.87 13.45
C GLU A 27 6.33 4.33 13.32
N ALA A 28 5.35 3.59 13.80
CA ALA A 28 5.29 2.13 13.58
C ALA A 28 5.13 1.79 12.10
N VAL A 29 4.34 2.58 11.34
CA VAL A 29 4.22 2.42 9.88
C VAL A 29 5.57 2.64 9.19
N LYS A 30 6.33 3.67 9.57
CA LYS A 30 7.65 3.96 8.99
C LYS A 30 8.68 2.85 9.20
N LYS A 31 8.47 1.95 10.17
CA LYS A 31 9.30 0.76 10.41
C LYS A 31 8.85 -0.47 9.59
N GLY A 32 7.66 -0.44 9.00
CA GLY A 32 7.14 -1.49 8.13
C GLY A 32 7.80 -1.51 6.75
N SER A 33 7.82 -2.67 6.09
CA SER A 33 8.33 -2.77 4.71
C SER A 33 7.58 -1.85 3.75
N THR A 34 8.28 -1.35 2.74
CA THR A 34 7.74 -0.41 1.76
C THR A 34 6.69 -1.08 0.87
N ALA A 35 5.57 -0.40 0.63
CA ALA A 35 4.54 -0.80 -0.31
C ALA A 35 4.25 0.36 -1.27
N VAL A 36 4.05 0.04 -2.54
CA VAL A 36 3.78 0.97 -3.64
C VAL A 36 2.51 0.56 -4.35
N GLY A 37 1.67 1.54 -4.68
CA GLY A 37 0.49 1.37 -5.50
C GLY A 37 0.53 2.27 -6.73
N ILE A 38 0.24 1.72 -7.90
CA ILE A 38 0.13 2.44 -9.17
C ILE A 38 -1.28 2.21 -9.75
N LYS A 39 -1.98 3.30 -10.06
CA LYS A 39 -3.19 3.29 -10.89
C LYS A 39 -2.79 3.50 -12.34
N GLY A 40 -2.97 2.48 -13.18
CA GLY A 40 -2.89 2.55 -14.64
C GLY A 40 -4.26 2.81 -15.28
N ALA A 41 -4.36 2.71 -16.60
CA ALA A 41 -5.62 2.91 -17.32
C ALA A 41 -6.61 1.75 -17.14
N ASN A 42 -6.14 0.51 -17.28
CA ASN A 42 -6.94 -0.72 -17.16
C ASN A 42 -6.39 -1.71 -16.13
N ILE A 43 -5.45 -1.25 -15.30
CA ILE A 43 -4.69 -2.05 -14.35
C ILE A 43 -4.50 -1.27 -13.04
N VAL A 44 -4.49 -2.00 -11.92
CA VAL A 44 -3.89 -1.53 -10.67
C VAL A 44 -2.78 -2.48 -10.25
N VAL A 45 -1.66 -1.90 -9.82
CA VAL A 45 -0.48 -2.67 -9.39
C VAL A 45 -0.19 -2.35 -7.94
N LEU A 46 -0.05 -3.38 -7.11
CA LEU A 46 0.48 -3.28 -5.76
C LEU A 46 1.80 -4.04 -5.71
N ALA A 47 2.87 -3.37 -5.32
CA ALA A 47 4.18 -3.96 -5.16
C ALA A 47 4.66 -3.74 -3.71
N VAL A 48 5.23 -4.76 -3.09
CA VAL A 48 5.69 -4.70 -1.70
C VAL A 48 7.10 -5.26 -1.57
N GLU A 49 7.92 -4.60 -0.76
CA GLU A 49 9.21 -5.12 -0.30
C GLU A 49 8.98 -6.40 0.52
N LYS A 50 9.51 -7.51 0.01
CA LYS A 50 9.53 -8.77 0.74
C LYS A 50 10.82 -8.85 1.55
N LYS A 51 10.71 -8.90 2.88
CA LYS A 51 11.89 -9.19 3.70
C LYS A 51 12.31 -10.62 3.45
N SER A 52 13.60 -10.83 3.19
CA SER A 52 14.18 -12.17 3.08
C SER A 52 13.83 -12.97 4.33
N VAL A 53 13.09 -14.06 4.14
CA VAL A 53 12.73 -14.98 5.20
C VAL A 53 13.88 -15.96 5.44
N ALA A 54 14.04 -16.43 6.68
CA ALA A 54 15.02 -17.46 6.95
C ALA A 54 14.74 -18.70 6.08
N LYS A 55 15.77 -19.45 5.67
CA LYS A 55 15.61 -20.63 4.80
C LYS A 55 14.65 -21.71 5.37
N LEU A 56 14.44 -21.70 6.68
CA LEU A 56 13.53 -22.61 7.39
C LEU A 56 12.09 -22.08 7.50
N GLN A 57 11.83 -20.84 7.07
CA GLN A 57 10.53 -20.20 7.15
C GLN A 57 9.79 -20.36 5.82
N GLU A 58 8.55 -20.85 5.91
CA GLU A 58 7.68 -21.03 4.76
C GLU A 58 7.24 -19.67 4.19
N GLU A 59 7.63 -19.41 2.94
CA GLU A 59 7.45 -18.14 2.26
C GLU A 59 5.97 -17.77 2.08
N ARG A 60 5.10 -18.78 1.90
CA ARG A 60 3.65 -18.59 1.72
C ARG A 60 2.99 -17.87 2.90
N THR A 61 3.59 -17.94 4.09
CA THR A 61 2.98 -17.42 5.34
C THR A 61 3.14 -15.92 5.54
N VAL A 62 4.08 -15.29 4.82
CA VAL A 62 4.40 -13.86 4.96
C VAL A 62 3.91 -13.11 3.74
N ARG A 63 2.60 -12.82 3.70
CA ARG A 63 1.98 -12.00 2.65
C ARG A 63 1.59 -10.65 3.18
N LYS A 64 1.85 -9.62 2.38
CA LYS A 64 1.42 -8.24 2.67
C LYS A 64 0.36 -7.71 1.73
N ILE A 65 0.10 -8.45 0.65
CA ILE A 65 -0.99 -8.19 -0.29
C ILE A 65 -2.10 -9.20 -0.02
N CYS A 66 -3.32 -8.71 0.20
CA CYS A 66 -4.46 -9.50 0.61
C CYS A 66 -5.70 -9.08 -0.18
N LEU A 67 -6.44 -10.07 -0.69
CA LEU A 67 -7.74 -9.86 -1.29
C LEU A 67 -8.79 -9.62 -0.20
N LEU A 68 -9.58 -8.56 -0.33
CA LEU A 68 -10.72 -8.25 0.54
C LEU A 68 -12.05 -8.72 -0.06
N ASP A 69 -12.17 -8.60 -1.38
CA ASP A 69 -13.26 -9.10 -2.22
C ASP A 69 -12.72 -9.33 -3.64
N ASP A 70 -13.48 -9.92 -4.55
CA ASP A 70 -13.01 -10.31 -5.89
C ASP A 70 -12.33 -9.16 -6.68
N HIS A 71 -12.81 -7.94 -6.48
CA HIS A 71 -12.36 -6.69 -7.14
C HIS A 71 -11.62 -5.72 -6.21
N VAL A 72 -11.35 -6.12 -4.96
CA VAL A 72 -10.71 -5.27 -3.94
C VAL A 72 -9.49 -5.94 -3.35
N VAL A 73 -8.33 -5.31 -3.53
CA VAL A 73 -7.05 -5.76 -2.96
C VAL A 73 -6.47 -4.71 -2.02
N MET A 74 -5.81 -5.18 -0.96
CA MET A 74 -5.18 -4.34 0.06
C MET A 74 -3.72 -4.75 0.25
N ALA A 75 -2.82 -3.77 0.21
CA ALA A 75 -1.45 -3.89 0.71
C ALA A 75 -1.29 -3.03 1.98
N PHE A 76 -0.39 -3.42 2.90
CA PHE A 76 -0.19 -2.66 4.14
C PHE A 76 1.26 -2.55 4.58
N ALA A 77 1.54 -1.50 5.34
CA ALA A 77 2.79 -1.30 6.08
C ALA A 77 2.49 -1.01 7.56
N GLY A 78 3.30 -1.57 8.45
CA GLY A 78 3.14 -1.47 9.90
C GLY A 78 3.06 -2.84 10.57
N LEU A 79 2.31 -2.93 11.68
CA LEU A 79 2.15 -4.15 12.47
C LEU A 79 1.26 -5.19 11.77
N THR A 80 1.80 -6.37 11.47
CA THR A 80 1.06 -7.46 10.80
C THR A 80 -0.14 -7.96 11.59
N ALA A 81 -0.06 -8.00 12.93
CA ALA A 81 -1.16 -8.43 13.78
C ALA A 81 -2.37 -7.50 13.67
N ASP A 82 -2.12 -6.19 13.62
CA ASP A 82 -3.14 -5.15 13.44
C ASP A 82 -3.79 -5.24 12.05
N ALA A 83 -2.97 -5.49 11.02
CA ALA A 83 -3.45 -5.69 9.66
C ALA A 83 -4.42 -6.85 9.53
N ARG A 84 -4.13 -7.99 10.18
CA ARG A 84 -5.02 -9.16 10.15
C ARG A 84 -6.43 -8.82 10.63
N ILE A 85 -6.54 -8.10 11.74
CA ILE A 85 -7.84 -7.70 12.30
C ILE A 85 -8.59 -6.80 11.31
N LEU A 86 -7.91 -5.83 10.70
CA LEU A 86 -8.55 -4.91 9.74
C LEU A 86 -8.97 -5.62 8.46
N ILE A 87 -8.15 -6.54 7.95
CA ILE A 87 -8.47 -7.36 6.76
C ILE A 87 -9.71 -8.22 7.02
N ASP A 88 -9.79 -8.91 8.16
CA ASP A 88 -10.91 -9.78 8.47
C ASP A 88 -12.21 -8.98 8.65
N ARG A 89 -12.14 -7.81 9.32
CA ARG A 89 -13.27 -6.90 9.45
C ARG A 89 -13.74 -6.36 8.10
N ALA A 90 -12.80 -5.98 7.23
CA ALA A 90 -13.12 -5.48 5.90
C ALA A 90 -13.77 -6.56 5.03
N ARG A 91 -13.30 -7.81 5.08
CA ARG A 91 -13.92 -8.94 4.35
C ARG A 91 -15.36 -9.18 4.77
N VAL A 92 -15.62 -9.18 6.08
CA VAL A 92 -16.99 -9.32 6.60
C VAL A 92 -17.86 -8.16 6.12
N GLU A 93 -17.34 -6.93 6.14
CA GLU A 93 -18.06 -5.76 5.65
C GLU A 93 -18.39 -5.87 4.15
N CYS A 94 -17.45 -6.32 3.31
CA CYS A 94 -17.71 -6.53 1.87
C CYS A 94 -18.90 -7.46 1.64
N GLN A 95 -18.94 -8.59 2.35
CA GLN A 95 -20.02 -9.56 2.23
C GLN A 95 -21.33 -9.06 2.85
N SER A 96 -21.27 -8.34 3.97
CA SER A 96 -22.44 -7.75 4.61
C SER A 96 -23.10 -6.69 3.73
N HIS A 97 -22.31 -5.85 3.08
CA HIS A 97 -22.79 -4.86 2.11
C HIS A 97 -23.45 -5.56 0.93
N LYS A 98 -22.78 -6.55 0.33
CA LYS A 98 -23.31 -7.32 -0.80
C LYS A 98 -24.61 -8.04 -0.46
N LEU A 99 -24.76 -8.56 0.76
CA LEU A 99 -26.01 -9.16 1.22
C LEU A 99 -27.16 -8.15 1.35
N THR A 100 -26.85 -6.91 1.76
CA THR A 100 -27.86 -5.89 2.07
C THR A 100 -28.28 -5.08 0.84
N VAL A 101 -27.30 -4.72 0.00
CA VAL A 101 -27.46 -3.83 -1.15
C VAL A 101 -27.53 -4.61 -2.46
N GLU A 102 -27.26 -5.92 -2.44
CA GLU A 102 -27.15 -6.81 -3.61
C GLU A 102 -26.02 -6.45 -4.60
N ASP A 103 -25.33 -5.33 -4.38
CA ASP A 103 -24.16 -4.87 -5.13
C ASP A 103 -22.84 -5.05 -4.37
N PRO A 104 -21.72 -5.32 -5.08
CA PRO A 104 -20.39 -5.31 -4.49
C PRO A 104 -20.03 -3.92 -3.94
N VAL A 105 -19.14 -3.87 -2.95
CA VAL A 105 -18.67 -2.60 -2.37
C VAL A 105 -17.94 -1.74 -3.40
N THR A 106 -18.09 -0.43 -3.35
CA THR A 106 -17.16 0.49 -4.03
C THR A 106 -15.85 0.59 -3.25
N LEU A 107 -14.77 0.93 -3.94
CA LEU A 107 -13.45 1.09 -3.32
C LEU A 107 -13.45 2.24 -2.29
N GLU A 108 -14.19 3.31 -2.57
CA GLU A 108 -14.36 4.41 -1.61
C GLU A 108 -15.12 3.96 -0.35
N TYR A 109 -16.20 3.18 -0.52
CA TYR A 109 -17.00 2.70 0.62
C TYR A 109 -16.16 1.87 1.58
N ILE A 110 -15.46 0.85 1.08
CA ILE A 110 -14.68 -0.04 1.95
C ILE A 110 -13.47 0.68 2.56
N THR A 111 -12.86 1.62 1.82
CA THR A 111 -11.80 2.49 2.34
C THR A 111 -12.31 3.34 3.50
N ARG A 112 -13.48 3.97 3.34
CA ARG A 112 -14.12 4.77 4.38
C ARG A 112 -14.46 3.94 5.61
N TYR A 113 -14.96 2.72 5.43
CA TYR A 113 -15.21 1.79 6.54
C TYR A 113 -13.94 1.49 7.34
N ILE A 114 -12.84 1.15 6.66
CA ILE A 114 -11.54 0.87 7.30
C ILE A 114 -11.04 2.11 8.03
N ALA A 115 -11.15 3.30 7.42
CA ALA A 115 -10.73 4.57 8.00
C ALA A 115 -11.54 4.90 9.27
N GLN A 116 -12.86 4.73 9.23
CA GLN A 116 -13.74 4.90 10.39
C GLN A 116 -13.43 3.90 11.50
N LEU A 117 -13.12 2.64 11.17
CA LEU A 117 -12.73 1.65 12.16
C LEU A 117 -11.45 2.05 12.89
N LYS A 118 -10.45 2.58 12.17
CA LYS A 118 -9.24 3.13 12.79
C LYS A 118 -9.55 4.34 13.67
N GLN A 119 -10.35 5.28 13.18
CA GLN A 119 -10.72 6.49 13.92
C GLN A 119 -11.46 6.16 15.22
N ARG A 120 -12.39 5.19 15.20
CA ARG A 120 -13.12 4.74 16.40
C ARG A 120 -12.19 4.20 17.47
N TYR A 121 -11.13 3.47 17.09
CA TYR A 121 -10.13 2.97 18.05
C TYR A 121 -9.28 4.08 18.66
N THR A 122 -9.09 5.19 17.95
CA THR A 122 -8.41 6.39 18.47
C THR A 122 -9.30 7.19 19.42
N GLN A 123 -10.62 7.19 19.23
CA GLN A 123 -11.55 7.92 20.10
C GLN A 123 -12.07 7.11 21.28
N SER A 124 -11.94 5.77 21.25
CA SER A 124 -12.47 4.89 22.29
C SER A 124 -11.50 4.70 23.45
N ASN A 125 -11.99 4.83 24.67
CA ASN A 125 -11.22 4.54 25.88
C ASN A 125 -10.80 3.06 25.94
N GLY A 126 -9.59 2.80 26.46
CA GLY A 126 -9.08 1.42 26.64
C GLY A 126 -8.66 0.70 25.36
N ARG A 127 -8.60 1.41 24.22
CA ARG A 127 -8.13 0.87 22.93
C ARG A 127 -6.87 1.62 22.50
N ARG A 128 -5.98 0.96 21.77
CA ARG A 128 -4.87 1.65 21.08
C ARG A 128 -5.20 1.84 19.59
N PRO A 129 -4.71 2.90 18.93
CA PRO A 129 -4.81 3.03 17.48
C PRO A 129 -4.15 1.85 16.75
N PHE A 130 -4.63 1.59 15.54
CA PHE A 130 -3.98 0.61 14.65
C PHE A 130 -2.67 1.16 14.13
N GLY A 131 -1.59 0.39 14.29
CA GLY A 131 -0.24 0.75 13.83
C GLY A 131 0.01 0.42 12.37
N ILE A 132 -0.96 0.69 11.47
CA ILE A 132 -0.82 0.40 10.03
C ILE A 132 -1.33 1.53 9.13
N SER A 133 -0.67 1.66 7.99
CA SER A 133 -1.22 2.30 6.80
C SER A 133 -1.53 1.25 5.75
N ALA A 134 -2.59 1.47 4.97
CA ALA A 134 -3.02 0.54 3.94
C ALA A 134 -3.19 1.25 2.60
N LEU A 135 -2.75 0.60 1.53
CA LEU A 135 -3.09 0.92 0.16
C LEU A 135 -4.22 -0.03 -0.24
N ILE A 136 -5.36 0.52 -0.64
CA ILE A 136 -6.51 -0.24 -1.12
C ILE A 136 -6.66 0.08 -2.60
N ALA A 137 -6.63 -0.94 -3.44
CA ALA A 137 -6.73 -0.80 -4.89
C ALA A 137 -7.74 -1.78 -5.46
N GLY A 138 -8.29 -1.46 -6.63
CA GLY A 138 -9.27 -2.29 -7.29
C GLY A 138 -10.01 -1.56 -8.38
N PHE A 139 -11.15 -2.12 -8.77
CA PHE A 139 -12.05 -1.54 -9.77
C PHE A 139 -13.44 -1.37 -9.20
N ASP A 140 -14.05 -0.21 -9.38
CA ASP A 140 -15.48 -0.06 -9.13
C ASP A 140 -16.29 -0.78 -10.23
N PHE A 141 -17.62 -0.88 -10.04
CA PHE A 141 -18.52 -1.57 -10.99
C PHE A 141 -18.48 -0.99 -12.41
N ASP A 142 -18.24 0.31 -12.54
CA ASP A 142 -18.07 0.99 -13.84
C ASP A 142 -16.75 0.62 -14.55
N GLY A 143 -15.88 -0.11 -13.87
CA GLY A 143 -14.55 -0.50 -14.33
C GLY A 143 -13.50 0.59 -14.17
N THR A 144 -13.76 1.63 -13.39
CA THR A 144 -12.79 2.66 -13.06
C THR A 144 -11.77 2.11 -12.06
N PRO A 145 -10.45 2.13 -12.37
CA PRO A 145 -9.44 1.75 -11.40
C PRO A 145 -9.34 2.81 -10.29
N ARG A 146 -9.22 2.36 -9.05
CA ARG A 146 -9.08 3.22 -7.87
C ARG A 146 -7.89 2.80 -7.03
N LEU A 147 -7.24 3.79 -6.41
CA LEU A 147 -6.18 3.58 -5.44
C LEU A 147 -6.39 4.56 -4.29
N PHE A 148 -6.63 4.02 -3.10
CA PHE A 148 -6.78 4.77 -1.87
C PHE A 148 -5.66 4.45 -0.90
N GLN A 149 -5.38 5.40 -0.02
CA GLN A 149 -4.52 5.18 1.13
C GLN A 149 -5.24 5.57 2.41
N THR A 150 -5.18 4.72 3.44
CA THR A 150 -5.60 5.03 4.81
C THR A 150 -4.37 5.11 5.71
N ASP A 151 -4.41 5.98 6.71
CA ASP A 151 -3.36 6.09 7.73
C ASP A 151 -3.88 5.69 9.13
N PRO A 152 -3.04 5.63 10.18
CA PRO A 152 -3.46 5.33 11.55
C PRO A 152 -4.45 6.32 12.17
N SER A 153 -4.52 7.57 11.68
CA SER A 153 -5.42 8.60 12.22
C SER A 153 -6.88 8.35 11.82
N GLY A 154 -7.11 7.48 10.82
CA GLY A 154 -8.43 7.24 10.25
C GLY A 154 -8.81 8.22 9.14
N VAL A 155 -7.81 8.88 8.55
CA VAL A 155 -7.97 9.68 7.33
C VAL A 155 -7.70 8.80 6.11
N TYR A 156 -8.36 9.11 4.99
CA TYR A 156 -8.14 8.46 3.71
C TYR A 156 -8.18 9.46 2.54
N HIS A 157 -7.42 9.15 1.48
CA HIS A 157 -7.37 9.94 0.25
C HIS A 157 -7.22 9.02 -0.97
N GLU A 158 -7.75 9.45 -2.12
CA GLU A 158 -7.50 8.81 -3.42
C GLU A 158 -6.17 9.31 -4.02
N TRP A 159 -5.44 8.42 -4.69
CA TRP A 159 -4.14 8.69 -5.29
C TRP A 159 -4.05 8.15 -6.73
N LYS A 160 -3.20 8.79 -7.54
CA LYS A 160 -2.77 8.27 -8.85
C LYS A 160 -1.66 7.22 -8.70
N ALA A 161 -0.71 7.50 -7.83
CA ALA A 161 0.31 6.60 -7.36
C ALA A 161 0.65 6.99 -5.92
N ASN A 162 0.99 6.01 -5.08
CA ASN A 162 1.39 6.32 -3.71
C ASN A 162 2.32 5.24 -3.15
N ALA A 163 3.05 5.59 -2.09
CA ALA A 163 3.91 4.70 -1.34
C ALA A 163 3.68 4.84 0.17
N THR A 164 3.81 3.74 0.90
CA THR A 164 3.74 3.69 2.36
C THR A 164 4.81 2.75 2.94
N GLY A 165 5.06 2.84 4.24
CA GLY A 165 6.14 2.10 4.92
C GLY A 165 7.46 2.85 4.99
N ARG A 166 8.55 2.12 5.20
CA ARG A 166 9.91 2.65 5.29
C ARG A 166 10.28 3.36 3.99
N ASN A 167 11.02 4.47 4.10
CA ASN A 167 11.51 5.26 2.95
C ASN A 167 10.43 5.72 1.95
N ALA A 168 9.14 5.71 2.33
CA ALA A 168 8.03 6.07 1.44
C ALA A 168 8.16 7.49 0.86
N LYS A 169 8.82 8.42 1.58
CA LYS A 169 9.10 9.77 1.09
C LYS A 169 9.96 9.74 -0.19
N THR A 170 11.08 9.02 -0.17
CA THR A 170 11.97 8.86 -1.32
C THR A 170 11.26 8.24 -2.51
N VAL A 171 10.45 7.20 -2.26
CA VAL A 171 9.66 6.56 -3.32
C VAL A 171 8.61 7.51 -3.89
N ARG A 172 7.96 8.33 -3.07
CA ARG A 172 6.98 9.32 -3.56
C ARG A 172 7.64 10.39 -4.41
N GLU A 173 8.80 10.91 -4.01
CA GLU A 173 9.58 11.87 -4.81
C GLU A 173 10.03 11.28 -6.15
N TYR A 174 10.31 9.97 -6.20
CA TYR A 174 10.56 9.25 -7.44
C TYR A 174 9.30 9.17 -8.32
N LEU A 175 8.17 8.78 -7.73
CA LEU A 175 6.89 8.66 -8.43
C LEU A 175 6.41 10.02 -8.98
N GLU A 176 6.57 11.11 -8.24
CA GLU A 176 6.24 12.46 -8.70
C GLU A 176 6.98 12.86 -9.98
N LYS A 177 8.23 12.41 -10.14
CA LYS A 177 9.06 12.69 -11.33
C LYS A 177 8.80 11.72 -12.49
N ASN A 178 8.32 10.51 -12.20
CA ASN A 178 8.29 9.41 -13.17
C ASN A 178 6.90 8.92 -13.54
N TYR A 179 5.86 9.31 -12.81
CA TYR A 179 4.49 8.99 -13.15
C TYR A 179 3.98 9.95 -14.24
N SER A 180 3.73 9.44 -15.43
CA SER A 180 3.12 10.17 -16.55
C SER A 180 2.12 9.27 -17.28
N ALA A 181 1.11 9.85 -17.93
CA ALA A 181 0.08 9.10 -18.66
C ALA A 181 0.69 8.13 -19.67
N ASP A 182 1.71 8.55 -20.42
CA ASP A 182 2.38 7.72 -21.43
C ASP A 182 3.08 6.49 -20.82
N LYS A 183 3.65 6.64 -19.61
CA LYS A 183 4.36 5.54 -18.92
C LYS A 183 3.41 4.52 -18.29
N ILE A 184 2.15 4.87 -18.08
CA ILE A 184 1.13 4.00 -17.48
C ILE A 184 0.01 3.63 -18.46
N GLU A 185 0.17 3.97 -19.74
CA GLU A 185 -0.78 3.62 -20.79
C GLU A 185 -0.87 2.10 -20.98
N THR A 186 0.28 1.43 -20.92
CA THR A 186 0.37 -0.02 -21.00
C THR A 186 0.42 -0.67 -19.61
N ASP A 187 -0.15 -1.86 -19.51
CA ASP A 187 -0.14 -2.65 -18.27
C ASP A 187 1.29 -2.96 -17.83
N GLU A 188 2.16 -3.26 -18.80
CA GLU A 188 3.59 -3.49 -18.60
C GLU A 188 4.30 -2.24 -18.04
N GLY A 189 3.98 -1.05 -18.56
CA GLY A 189 4.53 0.22 -18.10
C GLY A 189 4.18 0.51 -16.64
N ALA A 190 2.93 0.23 -16.24
CA ALA A 190 2.49 0.37 -14.86
C ALA A 190 3.24 -0.59 -13.91
N VAL A 191 3.45 -1.84 -14.33
CA VAL A 191 4.24 -2.83 -13.56
C VAL A 191 5.71 -2.41 -13.45
N LYS A 192 6.33 -2.01 -14.57
CA LYS A 192 7.72 -1.51 -14.60
C LYS A 192 7.88 -0.30 -13.68
N LEU A 193 6.93 0.64 -13.69
CA LEU A 193 6.98 1.83 -12.82
C LEU A 193 6.91 1.44 -11.33
N ALA A 194 6.03 0.50 -10.96
CA ALA A 194 5.91 0.02 -9.58
C ALA A 194 7.21 -0.63 -9.08
N ILE A 195 7.81 -1.50 -9.91
CA ILE A 195 9.09 -2.19 -9.60
C ILE A 195 10.23 -1.18 -9.53
N ARG A 196 10.36 -0.28 -10.51
CA ARG A 196 11.38 0.79 -10.51
C ARG A 196 11.31 1.62 -9.24
N ALA A 197 10.12 2.03 -8.83
CA ALA A 197 9.91 2.85 -7.63
C ALA A 197 10.36 2.13 -6.34
N LEU A 198 10.16 0.82 -6.24
CA LEU A 198 10.65 0.02 -5.12
C LEU A 198 12.16 -0.19 -5.15
N LEU A 199 12.75 -0.40 -6.33
CA LEU A 199 14.21 -0.57 -6.49
C LEU A 199 15.01 0.68 -6.09
N GLU A 200 14.38 1.85 -5.94
CA GLU A 200 15.04 3.04 -5.38
C GLU A 200 15.39 2.91 -3.90
N VAL A 201 14.72 2.00 -3.17
CA VAL A 201 14.88 1.87 -1.71
C VAL A 201 15.21 0.45 -1.25
N ILE A 202 15.09 -0.55 -2.11
CA ILE A 202 15.41 -1.95 -1.83
C ILE A 202 16.70 -2.34 -2.52
N GLN A 203 17.53 -3.12 -1.84
CA GLN A 203 18.69 -3.78 -2.42
C GLN A 203 18.34 -5.24 -2.72
N GLY A 204 18.37 -5.63 -4.00
CA GLY A 204 18.09 -7.00 -4.48
C GLY A 204 16.67 -7.22 -5.02
N HIS A 205 16.36 -8.48 -5.35
CA HIS A 205 15.16 -8.88 -6.10
C HIS A 205 13.98 -9.35 -5.23
N ASN A 206 14.01 -9.10 -3.92
CA ASN A 206 12.97 -9.60 -3.01
C ASN A 206 11.71 -8.72 -3.03
N LEU A 207 10.89 -8.93 -4.05
CA LEU A 207 9.66 -8.19 -4.30
C LEU A 207 8.46 -9.13 -4.33
N GLU A 208 7.31 -8.65 -3.86
CA GLU A 208 6.02 -9.27 -4.11
C GLU A 208 5.19 -8.29 -4.95
N VAL A 209 4.76 -8.72 -6.14
CA VAL A 209 3.99 -7.86 -7.05
C VAL A 209 2.67 -8.53 -7.36
N ALA A 210 1.58 -7.78 -7.18
CA ALA A 210 0.25 -8.20 -7.53
C ALA A 210 -0.37 -7.23 -8.52
N VAL A 211 -1.02 -7.81 -9.52
CA VAL A 211 -1.65 -7.10 -10.62
C VAL A 211 -3.13 -7.47 -10.64
N MET A 212 -3.98 -6.46 -10.75
CA MET A 212 -5.39 -6.65 -11.03
C MET A 212 -5.74 -5.85 -12.27
N GLU A 213 -6.22 -6.54 -13.30
CA GLU A 213 -6.69 -5.96 -14.55
C GLU A 213 -8.23 -5.89 -14.53
N ARG A 214 -8.80 -4.97 -15.31
CA ARG A 214 -10.26 -4.82 -15.37
C ARG A 214 -10.93 -6.15 -15.76
N GLY A 215 -11.86 -6.62 -14.91
CA GLY A 215 -12.64 -7.84 -15.15
C GLY A 215 -11.86 -9.15 -15.00
N ARG A 216 -10.63 -9.10 -14.48
CA ARG A 216 -9.82 -10.29 -14.21
C ARG A 216 -9.52 -10.43 -12.71
N PRO A 217 -9.39 -11.66 -12.19
CA PRO A 217 -9.02 -11.87 -10.81
C PRO A 217 -7.59 -11.38 -10.54
N LEU A 218 -7.29 -11.09 -9.27
CA LEU A 218 -5.96 -10.73 -8.82
C LEU A 218 -4.93 -11.81 -9.24
N LYS A 219 -3.89 -11.41 -9.98
CA LYS A 219 -2.73 -12.24 -10.31
C LYS A 219 -1.54 -11.82 -9.46
N MET A 220 -0.99 -12.74 -8.69
CA MET A 220 0.34 -12.59 -8.09
C MET A 220 1.37 -12.95 -9.16
N LEU A 221 2.33 -12.07 -9.45
CA LEU A 221 3.40 -12.37 -10.40
C LEU A 221 4.34 -13.42 -9.82
N GLU A 222 4.80 -14.33 -10.67
CA GLU A 222 5.80 -15.33 -10.29
C GLU A 222 7.19 -14.69 -10.16
N SER A 223 8.07 -15.28 -9.35
CA SER A 223 9.43 -14.77 -9.16
C SER A 223 10.19 -14.62 -10.48
N LYS A 224 9.99 -15.55 -11.43
CA LYS A 224 10.61 -15.50 -12.78
C LYS A 224 10.10 -14.33 -13.63
N GLU A 225 8.82 -13.95 -13.48
CA GLU A 225 8.26 -12.79 -14.18
C GLU A 225 8.85 -11.50 -13.60
N ILE A 226 8.95 -11.43 -12.27
CA ILE A 226 9.54 -10.29 -11.56
C ILE A 226 11.03 -10.13 -11.92
N GLU A 227 11.81 -11.22 -11.95
CA GLU A 227 13.23 -11.21 -12.32
C GLU A 227 13.45 -10.63 -13.71
N LYS A 228 12.64 -11.04 -14.70
CA LYS A 228 12.70 -10.48 -16.06
C LYS A 228 12.48 -8.97 -16.07
N TYR A 229 11.45 -8.49 -15.35
CA TYR A 229 11.21 -7.06 -15.23
C TYR A 229 12.39 -6.32 -14.60
N VAL A 230 13.00 -6.89 -13.55
CA VAL A 230 14.15 -6.26 -12.90
C VAL A 230 15.35 -6.20 -13.84
N GLU A 231 15.68 -7.28 -14.54
CA GLU A 231 16.78 -7.31 -15.52
C GLU A 231 16.59 -6.29 -16.65
N GLU A 232 15.36 -6.18 -17.18
CA GLU A 232 15.03 -5.17 -18.20
C GLU A 232 15.21 -3.75 -17.66
N ILE A 233 14.73 -3.49 -16.43
CA ILE A 233 14.86 -2.19 -15.78
C ILE A 233 16.33 -1.81 -15.54
N GLU A 234 17.16 -2.76 -15.12
CA GLU A 234 18.58 -2.53 -14.89
C GLU A 234 19.31 -2.19 -16.20
N LYS A 235 19.05 -2.95 -17.27
CA LYS A 235 19.58 -2.65 -18.62
C LYS A 235 19.16 -1.26 -19.10
N GLU A 236 17.88 -0.91 -18.96
CA GLU A 236 17.36 0.40 -19.35
C GLU A 236 18.02 1.54 -18.54
N LYS A 237 18.29 1.32 -17.25
CA LYS A 237 19.00 2.30 -16.40
C LYS A 237 20.46 2.50 -16.83
N GLU A 238 21.15 1.42 -17.20
CA GLU A 238 22.52 1.48 -17.72
C GLU A 238 22.58 2.25 -19.04
N ASP A 239 21.69 1.92 -19.99
CA ASP A 239 21.59 2.60 -21.28
C ASP A 239 21.28 4.11 -21.13
N GLU A 240 20.38 4.47 -20.21
CA GLU A 240 20.08 5.87 -19.90
C GLU A 240 21.30 6.61 -19.30
N ALA A 241 22.08 5.92 -18.47
CA ALA A 241 23.30 6.47 -17.88
C ALA A 241 24.40 6.67 -18.92
N GLU A 242 24.59 5.72 -19.83
CA GLU A 242 25.54 5.83 -20.95
C GLU A 242 25.16 6.95 -21.91
N LYS A 243 23.88 7.06 -22.28
CA LYS A 243 23.37 8.16 -23.13
C LYS A 243 23.55 9.53 -22.47
N LYS A 244 23.43 9.62 -21.15
CA LYS A 244 23.69 10.86 -20.39
C LYS A 244 25.19 11.20 -20.33
N LYS A 245 26.07 10.19 -20.29
CA LYS A 245 27.53 10.38 -20.35
C LYS A 245 28.00 10.81 -21.74
N GLN A 246 27.43 10.27 -22.82
CA GLN A 246 27.77 10.64 -24.20
C GLN A 246 27.27 12.03 -24.61
N LYS A 247 26.26 12.57 -23.92
CA LYS A 247 25.72 13.92 -24.15
C LYS A 247 26.41 15.02 -23.32
N LYS A 248 27.34 14.67 -22.44
CA LYS A 248 28.19 15.59 -21.67
C LYS A 248 29.57 15.67 -22.30
#